data_AF-A0A8B6H4U4-F1
#
_entry.id   AF-A0A8B6H4U4-F1
#
_cell.length_a   1.000
_cell.length_b   1.000
_cell.length_c   1.000
_cell.angle_alpha   90.00
_cell.angle_beta   90.00
_cell.angle_gamma   90.00
#
_symmetry.space_group_name_H-M   'P 1'
#
loop_
_entity.id
_entity.type
_entity.pdbx_description
1 polymer ?
#
loop_
_entity_poly.entity_id
_entity_poly.type
_entity_poly.pdbx_seq_one_letter_code
_entity_poly.pdbx_strand_id
1 'polypeptide(L)'
;MTSVYHEIINDSITVDDEEIDELSAQGYDEDDRLPTLHIWPKNIGIIQIVFGFVTVCIGVLEIFYLPLVIHPEEEREIHLGKDNCYGAGLFAGICMVLTGSTAVRASISRRPTSVRKFFNLTIFTLLLYVASAVLLIVGYSVKWTTRDQYPVDSYLYEIHIFVSVFTMIGFLFIIATFVQYYETIFCGDFQLCYNWFSCCLRCIPKKILQKITNSVRGNT
;
A
#
# COMPACT_ATOMS: atom_id res chain seq x y z
N MET A 1 30.99 -53.02 -16.04
CA MET A 1 31.11 -51.95 -17.06
C MET A 1 29.82 -51.13 -16.98
N THR A 2 29.77 -50.14 -16.08
CA THR A 2 29.86 -48.69 -16.44
C THR A 2 28.76 -48.33 -17.44
N SER A 3 27.61 -47.79 -17.05
CA SER A 3 27.43 -46.52 -16.33
C SER A 3 25.99 -46.45 -15.79
N VAL A 4 25.84 -46.55 -14.46
CA VAL A 4 24.57 -46.35 -13.75
C VAL A 4 24.82 -45.29 -12.68
N TYR A 5 25.29 -44.11 -13.05
CA TYR A 5 25.44 -42.95 -12.16
C TYR A 5 25.76 -41.69 -12.98
N HIS A 6 24.81 -41.17 -13.77
CA HIS A 6 24.86 -39.78 -14.25
C HIS A 6 23.53 -39.35 -14.88
N GLU A 7 22.46 -39.36 -14.09
CA GLU A 7 21.27 -38.54 -14.38
C GLU A 7 20.52 -38.27 -13.08
N ILE A 8 21.26 -37.75 -12.12
CA ILE A 8 20.75 -36.95 -11.01
C ILE A 8 21.34 -35.57 -11.31
N ILE A 9 20.51 -34.52 -11.26
CA ILE A 9 20.81 -33.12 -11.64
C ILE A 9 20.47 -32.80 -13.11
N ASN A 10 19.18 -32.83 -13.46
CA ASN A 10 18.59 -31.78 -14.33
C ASN A 10 17.04 -31.76 -14.39
N ASP A 11 16.32 -32.12 -13.33
CA ASP A 11 14.91 -31.73 -13.22
C ASP A 11 14.85 -30.28 -12.78
N SER A 12 14.96 -29.43 -13.80
CA SER A 12 14.46 -28.07 -13.81
C SER A 12 13.07 -28.02 -13.20
N ILE A 13 12.91 -27.09 -12.27
CA ILE A 13 11.65 -26.57 -11.80
C ILE A 13 10.86 -26.06 -13.02
N THR A 14 10.02 -26.92 -13.60
CA THR A 14 8.88 -26.53 -14.42
C THR A 14 7.67 -26.59 -13.51
N VAL A 15 7.42 -25.47 -12.81
CA VAL A 15 6.14 -25.25 -12.15
C VAL A 15 5.12 -25.08 -13.27
N ASP A 16 4.39 -26.15 -13.54
CA ASP A 16 3.02 -26.21 -14.06
C ASP A 16 2.44 -24.90 -14.61
N ASP A 17 2.83 -24.52 -15.83
CA ASP A 17 2.13 -23.52 -16.63
C ASP A 17 0.98 -24.18 -17.45
N GLU A 18 0.95 -25.51 -17.58
CA GLU A 18 -0.09 -26.22 -18.37
C GLU A 18 -1.41 -26.43 -17.61
N GLU A 19 -1.42 -26.44 -16.27
CA GLU A 19 -2.65 -26.67 -15.50
C GLU A 19 -3.56 -25.42 -15.41
N ILE A 20 -3.06 -24.24 -15.82
CA ILE A 20 -3.84 -22.98 -15.81
C ILE A 20 -4.65 -22.80 -17.10
N ASP A 21 -4.26 -23.44 -18.21
CA ASP A 21 -4.93 -23.26 -19.50
C ASP A 21 -6.17 -24.17 -19.66
N GLU A 22 -6.21 -25.36 -19.05
CA GLU A 22 -7.37 -26.27 -19.20
C GLU A 22 -8.63 -25.85 -18.43
N LEU A 23 -8.51 -25.05 -17.36
CA LEU A 23 -9.65 -24.50 -16.63
C LEU A 23 -10.30 -23.28 -17.32
N SER A 24 -9.69 -22.79 -18.39
CA SER A 24 -10.18 -21.63 -19.16
C SER A 24 -10.99 -22.01 -20.41
N ALA A 25 -11.05 -23.31 -20.76
CA ALA A 25 -11.56 -23.77 -22.05
C ALA A 25 -12.97 -24.41 -22.02
N GLN A 26 -13.69 -24.42 -20.89
CA GLN A 26 -15.05 -24.97 -20.84
C GLN A 26 -16.12 -23.92 -20.52
N GLY A 27 -16.63 -23.32 -21.60
CA GLY A 27 -18.05 -22.98 -21.77
C GLY A 27 -18.57 -21.72 -21.08
N TYR A 28 -18.74 -20.64 -21.86
CA TYR A 28 -20.05 -20.09 -22.21
C TYR A 28 -19.88 -19.08 -23.36
N ASP A 29 -20.66 -19.31 -24.42
CA ASP A 29 -20.76 -18.50 -25.64
C ASP A 29 -21.49 -17.16 -25.43
N GLU A 30 -21.19 -16.22 -26.34
CA GLU A 30 -21.86 -14.95 -26.70
C GLU A 30 -21.83 -13.75 -25.73
N ASP A 31 -20.82 -12.91 -25.99
CA ASP A 31 -20.98 -11.50 -26.42
C ASP A 31 -21.87 -10.56 -25.58
N ASP A 32 -21.32 -10.11 -24.46
CA ASP A 32 -21.61 -8.78 -23.91
C ASP A 32 -20.30 -8.22 -23.34
N ARG A 33 -19.53 -7.58 -24.23
CA ARG A 33 -18.45 -6.60 -23.93
C ARG A 33 -17.91 -6.64 -22.49
N LEU A 34 -17.20 -7.71 -22.11
CA LEU A 34 -16.24 -7.59 -21.01
C LEU A 34 -15.16 -6.64 -21.54
N PRO A 35 -15.02 -5.41 -21.01
CA PRO A 35 -13.97 -4.52 -21.44
C PRO A 35 -12.68 -5.30 -21.25
N THR A 36 -11.90 -5.46 -22.33
CA THR A 36 -10.61 -6.13 -22.38
C THR A 36 -9.87 -5.84 -21.08
N LEU A 37 -9.96 -6.78 -20.14
CA LEU A 37 -9.61 -6.54 -18.76
C LEU A 37 -8.10 -6.39 -18.76
N HIS A 38 -7.64 -5.14 -18.70
CA HIS A 38 -6.23 -4.77 -18.73
C HIS A 38 -5.44 -5.79 -17.93
N ILE A 39 -4.43 -6.39 -18.57
CA ILE A 39 -3.53 -7.38 -17.96
C ILE A 39 -3.18 -6.88 -16.55
N TRP A 40 -3.68 -7.60 -15.53
CA TRP A 40 -3.55 -7.15 -14.15
C TRP A 40 -2.07 -6.98 -13.82
N PRO A 41 -1.70 -5.91 -13.10
CA PRO A 41 -0.33 -5.43 -13.06
C PRO A 41 0.46 -6.20 -11.99
N LYS A 42 0.62 -7.51 -12.18
CA LYS A 42 1.40 -8.38 -11.28
C LYS A 42 2.75 -7.74 -10.97
N ASN A 43 3.38 -7.14 -11.99
CA ASN A 43 4.66 -6.45 -11.89
C ASN A 43 4.62 -5.24 -10.95
N ILE A 44 3.55 -4.43 -10.98
CA ILE A 44 3.42 -3.28 -10.06
C ILE A 44 3.27 -3.76 -8.62
N GLY A 45 2.47 -4.81 -8.41
CA GLY A 45 2.32 -5.43 -7.09
C GLY A 45 3.66 -5.94 -6.53
N ILE A 46 4.46 -6.62 -7.36
CA ILE A 46 5.80 -7.10 -6.98
C ILE A 46 6.73 -5.93 -6.63
N ILE A 47 6.78 -4.90 -7.47
CA ILE A 47 7.62 -3.71 -7.23
C ILE A 47 7.22 -3.04 -5.92
N GLN A 48 5.92 -2.87 -5.65
CA GLN A 48 5.44 -2.32 -4.38
C GLN A 48 5.86 -3.18 -3.19
N ILE A 49 5.79 -4.51 -3.28
CA ILE A 49 6.25 -5.39 -2.19
C ILE A 49 7.74 -5.17 -1.90
N VAL A 50 8.57 -5.15 -2.94
CA VAL A 50 10.03 -4.98 -2.80
C VAL A 50 10.37 -3.61 -2.20
N PHE A 51 9.84 -2.53 -2.76
CA PHE A 51 10.08 -1.17 -2.26
C PHE A 51 9.50 -0.97 -0.86
N GLY A 52 8.30 -1.50 -0.61
CA GLY A 52 7.66 -1.47 0.70
C GLY A 52 8.51 -2.19 1.74
N PHE A 53 9.03 -3.38 1.42
CA PHE A 53 9.87 -4.15 2.33
C PHE A 53 11.17 -3.39 2.68
N VAL A 54 11.87 -2.84 1.69
CA VAL A 54 13.06 -2.01 1.92
C VAL A 54 12.71 -0.82 2.82
N THR A 55 11.59 -0.14 2.55
CA THR A 55 11.14 1.02 3.35
C THR A 55 10.82 0.61 4.80
N VAL A 56 10.21 -0.56 5.02
CA VAL A 56 9.98 -1.11 6.37
C VAL A 56 11.30 -1.36 7.07
N CYS A 57 12.28 -1.99 6.41
CA CYS A 57 13.59 -2.24 7.02
C CYS A 57 14.26 -0.94 7.45
N ILE A 58 14.24 0.09 6.61
CA ILE A 58 14.83 1.40 6.94
C ILE A 58 14.04 2.08 8.08
N GLY A 59 12.70 2.03 8.07
CA GLY A 59 11.87 2.57 9.15
C GLY A 59 12.06 1.84 10.48
N VAL A 60 12.28 0.52 10.46
CA VAL A 60 12.64 -0.26 11.66
C VAL A 60 14.01 0.16 12.16
N LEU A 61 14.99 0.38 11.27
CA LEU A 61 16.30 0.88 11.66
C LEU A 61 16.21 2.26 12.33
N GLU A 62 15.37 3.15 11.79
CA GLU A 62 15.14 4.49 12.32
C GLU A 62 14.45 4.48 13.70
N ILE A 63 13.41 3.67 13.89
CA ILE A 63 12.58 3.68 15.11
C ILE A 63 13.19 2.84 16.23
N PHE A 64 13.82 1.70 15.90
CA PHE A 64 14.27 0.73 16.89
C PHE A 64 15.79 0.67 17.01
N TYR A 65 16.49 0.48 15.90
CA TYR A 65 17.93 0.20 15.93
C TYR A 65 18.72 1.44 16.38
N LEU A 66 18.37 2.61 15.85
CA LEU A 66 19.14 3.81 16.12
C LEU A 66 19.03 4.30 17.56
N PRO A 67 17.83 4.41 18.16
CA PRO A 67 17.71 4.78 19.56
C PRO A 67 18.47 3.82 20.48
N LEU A 68 18.48 2.52 20.17
CA LEU A 68 19.23 1.51 20.93
C LEU A 68 20.75 1.70 20.88
N VAL A 69 21.30 2.22 19.78
CA VAL A 69 22.74 2.45 19.63
C VAL A 69 23.17 3.80 20.24
N ILE A 70 22.34 4.82 20.10
CA ILE A 70 22.67 6.19 20.51
C ILE A 70 22.48 6.39 22.01
N HIS A 71 21.43 5.80 22.58
CA HIS A 71 21.07 5.95 23.99
C HIS A 71 21.03 4.57 24.69
N PRO A 72 22.18 3.91 24.91
CA PRO A 72 22.22 2.57 25.50
C PRO A 72 21.74 2.53 26.96
N GLU A 73 21.66 3.69 27.63
CA GLU A 73 21.26 3.82 29.03
C GLU A 73 19.80 4.26 29.23
N GLU A 74 19.12 4.73 28.18
CA GLU A 74 17.69 5.05 28.26
C GLU A 74 16.85 3.77 28.20
N GLU A 75 15.73 3.73 28.94
CA GLU A 75 14.81 2.60 28.88
C GLU A 75 14.39 2.35 27.43
N ARG A 76 14.24 1.07 27.07
CA ARG A 76 13.94 0.60 25.70
C ARG A 76 12.52 0.96 25.27
N GLU A 77 12.20 2.25 25.26
CA GLU A 77 10.92 2.77 24.83
C GLU A 77 10.93 2.98 23.32
N ILE A 78 9.82 2.65 22.67
CA ILE A 78 9.65 2.86 21.24
C ILE A 78 9.50 4.37 21.04
N HIS A 79 10.55 5.01 20.53
CA HIS A 79 10.57 6.46 20.37
C HIS A 79 9.81 6.89 19.12
N LEU A 80 8.49 7.09 19.20
CA LEU A 80 7.70 7.69 18.11
C LEU A 80 7.58 9.21 18.32
N GLY A 81 8.70 9.90 18.09
CA GLY A 81 8.85 11.33 18.30
C GLY A 81 8.68 12.17 17.04
N LYS A 82 8.94 13.48 17.18
CA LYS A 82 9.04 14.39 16.03
C LYS A 82 10.28 14.09 15.18
N ASP A 83 11.30 13.57 15.85
CA ASP A 83 12.65 13.30 15.38
C ASP A 83 12.65 12.20 14.30
N ASN A 84 11.71 11.25 14.36
CA ASN A 84 11.48 10.24 13.32
C ASN A 84 10.15 10.43 12.59
N CYS A 85 9.58 11.64 12.66
CA CYS A 85 8.30 11.98 12.06
C CYS A 85 7.20 10.95 12.40
N TYR A 86 7.11 10.56 13.68
CA TYR A 86 6.15 9.62 14.21
C TYR A 86 6.15 8.26 13.49
N GLY A 87 7.31 7.83 13.00
CA GLY A 87 7.49 6.56 12.30
C GLY A 87 6.81 6.50 10.93
N ALA A 88 6.61 7.65 10.28
CA ALA A 88 5.93 7.75 8.98
C ALA A 88 6.49 6.77 7.94
N GLY A 89 7.80 6.57 7.90
CA GLY A 89 8.47 5.63 7.00
C GLY A 89 8.04 4.18 7.23
N LEU A 90 8.00 3.73 8.49
CA LEU A 90 7.58 2.38 8.85
C LEU A 90 6.13 2.11 8.41
N PHE A 91 5.21 3.02 8.76
CA PHE A 91 3.79 2.85 8.43
C PHE A 91 3.55 2.89 6.91
N ALA A 92 4.25 3.80 6.20
CA ALA A 92 4.20 3.87 4.75
C ALA A 92 4.67 2.56 4.10
N GLY A 93 5.82 2.04 4.53
CA GLY A 93 6.36 0.77 4.07
C GLY A 93 5.39 -0.41 4.29
N ILE A 94 4.82 -0.53 5.50
CA ILE A 94 3.86 -1.61 5.82
C ILE A 94 2.64 -1.52 4.88
N CYS A 95 2.06 -0.33 4.72
CA CYS A 95 0.89 -0.16 3.86
C CYS A 95 1.19 -0.45 2.40
N MET A 96 2.40 -0.12 1.94
CA MET A 96 2.86 -0.45 0.58
C MET A 96 3.01 -1.97 0.38
N VAL A 97 3.61 -2.70 1.34
CA VAL A 97 3.70 -4.17 1.28
C VAL A 97 2.31 -4.80 1.24
N LEU A 98 1.39 -4.33 2.08
CA LEU A 98 0.01 -4.83 2.12
C LEU A 98 -0.73 -4.55 0.80
N THR A 99 -0.55 -3.36 0.23
CA THR A 99 -1.14 -2.97 -1.04
C THR A 99 -0.61 -3.82 -2.19
N GLY A 100 0.71 -3.97 -2.30
CA GLY A 100 1.34 -4.80 -3.32
C GLY A 100 0.96 -6.28 -3.21
N SER A 101 0.90 -6.82 -1.99
CA SER A 101 0.44 -8.19 -1.73
C SER A 101 -1.01 -8.40 -2.17
N THR A 102 -1.87 -7.41 -1.91
CA THR A 102 -3.27 -7.46 -2.33
C THR A 102 -3.41 -7.31 -3.85
N ALA A 103 -2.54 -6.53 -4.50
CA ALA A 103 -2.48 -6.41 -5.95
C ALA A 103 -2.14 -7.76 -6.62
N VAL A 104 -1.12 -8.45 -6.12
CA VAL A 104 -0.72 -9.79 -6.60
C VAL A 104 -1.84 -10.80 -6.36
N ARG A 105 -2.50 -10.75 -5.19
CA ARG A 105 -3.64 -11.63 -4.92
C ARG A 105 -4.82 -11.35 -5.85
N ALA A 106 -5.10 -10.08 -6.14
CA ALA A 106 -6.16 -9.68 -7.05
C ALA A 106 -5.87 -10.17 -8.49
N SER A 107 -4.62 -10.11 -8.94
CA SER A 107 -4.23 -10.58 -10.27
C SER A 107 -4.32 -12.09 -10.43
N ILE A 108 -3.97 -12.87 -9.40
CA ILE A 108 -4.06 -14.33 -9.42
C ILE A 108 -5.52 -14.78 -9.28
N SER A 109 -6.23 -14.29 -8.26
CA SER A 109 -7.56 -14.81 -7.95
C SER A 109 -8.65 -14.37 -8.93
N ARG A 110 -8.47 -13.22 -9.61
CA ARG A 110 -9.45 -12.57 -10.49
C ARG A 110 -10.86 -12.41 -9.89
N ARG A 111 -11.02 -12.60 -8.56
CA ARG A 111 -12.30 -12.48 -7.88
C ARG A 111 -12.65 -11.01 -7.70
N PRO A 112 -13.88 -10.57 -8.02
CA PRO A 112 -14.29 -9.15 -7.89
C PRO A 112 -14.17 -8.64 -6.45
N THR A 113 -14.35 -9.53 -5.46
CA THR A 113 -14.16 -9.19 -4.04
C THR A 113 -12.70 -8.88 -3.69
N SER A 114 -11.73 -9.55 -4.32
CA SER A 114 -10.31 -9.28 -4.11
C SER A 114 -9.89 -7.97 -4.77
N VAL A 115 -10.41 -7.70 -5.97
CA VAL A 115 -10.19 -6.46 -6.71
C VAL A 115 -10.75 -5.25 -5.93
N ARG A 116 -11.96 -5.36 -5.38
CA ARG A 116 -12.54 -4.30 -4.55
C ARG A 116 -11.72 -4.02 -3.29
N LYS A 117 -11.18 -5.07 -2.65
CA LYS A 117 -10.28 -4.93 -1.49
C LYS A 117 -8.98 -4.22 -1.86
N PHE A 118 -8.37 -4.60 -2.99
CA PHE A 118 -7.20 -3.93 -3.53
C PHE A 118 -7.45 -2.43 -3.71
N PHE A 119 -8.53 -2.03 -4.39
CA PHE A 119 -8.81 -0.61 -4.62
C PHE A 119 -9.08 0.19 -3.35
N ASN A 120 -9.84 -0.35 -2.40
CA ASN A 120 -10.02 0.29 -1.10
C ASN A 120 -8.69 0.49 -0.38
N LEU A 121 -7.81 -0.51 -0.40
CA LEU A 121 -6.50 -0.46 0.23
C LEU A 121 -5.56 0.52 -0.50
N THR A 122 -5.62 0.61 -1.83
CA THR A 122 -4.88 1.59 -2.63
C THR A 122 -5.28 3.01 -2.30
N ILE A 123 -6.58 3.31 -2.17
CA ILE A 123 -7.08 4.63 -1.77
C ILE A 123 -6.62 4.96 -0.34
N PHE A 124 -6.78 4.02 0.60
CA PHE A 124 -6.32 4.20 1.97
C PHE A 124 -4.82 4.48 2.04
N THR A 125 -4.02 3.70 1.31
CA THR A 125 -2.57 3.88 1.23
C THR A 125 -2.20 5.20 0.58
N LEU A 126 -2.91 5.63 -0.47
CA LEU A 126 -2.71 6.94 -1.08
C LEU A 126 -2.94 8.07 -0.06
N LEU A 127 -4.02 8.03 0.71
CA LEU A 127 -4.30 9.02 1.76
C LEU A 127 -3.23 9.02 2.84
N LEU A 128 -2.77 7.84 3.25
CA LEU A 128 -1.69 7.71 4.23
C LEU A 128 -0.38 8.30 3.69
N TYR A 129 -0.02 8.02 2.44
CA TYR A 129 1.17 8.59 1.82
C TYR A 129 1.06 10.11 1.65
N VAL A 130 -0.12 10.66 1.33
CA VAL A 130 -0.34 12.12 1.34
C VAL A 130 -0.10 12.69 2.74
N ALA A 131 -0.65 12.06 3.78
CA ALA A 131 -0.44 12.49 5.17
C ALA A 131 1.04 12.41 5.58
N SER A 132 1.73 11.31 5.23
CA SER A 132 3.17 11.14 5.47
C SER A 132 4.00 12.18 4.71
N ALA A 133 3.68 12.47 3.45
CA ALA A 133 4.38 13.46 2.65
C ALA A 133 4.21 14.87 3.24
N VAL A 134 3.00 15.25 3.65
CA VAL A 134 2.74 16.52 4.35
C VAL A 134 3.51 16.59 5.66
N LEU A 135 3.51 15.51 6.45
CA LEU A 135 4.24 15.44 7.70
C LEU A 135 5.76 15.61 7.50
N LEU A 136 6.34 14.95 6.49
CA LEU A 136 7.74 15.12 6.12
C LEU A 136 8.04 16.56 5.71
N ILE A 137 7.22 17.17 4.84
CA ILE A 137 7.39 18.58 4.41
C ILE A 137 7.36 19.52 5.62
N VAL A 138 6.41 19.33 6.54
CA VAL A 138 6.31 20.12 7.78
C VAL A 138 7.52 19.88 8.68
N GLY A 139 7.96 18.63 8.84
CA GLY A 139 9.15 18.26 9.61
C GLY A 139 10.41 18.97 9.11
N TYR A 140 10.64 18.96 7.79
CA TYR A 140 11.75 19.70 7.19
C TYR A 140 11.60 21.22 7.33
N SER A 141 10.39 21.76 7.17
CA SER A 141 10.11 23.19 7.29
C SER A 141 10.35 23.74 8.70
N VAL A 142 10.00 22.96 9.72
CA VAL A 142 10.19 23.29 11.15
C VAL A 142 11.57 22.84 11.66
N LYS A 143 12.40 22.26 10.78
CA LYS A 143 13.75 21.77 11.08
C LYS A 143 13.80 20.64 12.12
N TRP A 144 12.74 19.83 12.23
CA TRP A 144 12.76 18.64 13.11
C TRP A 144 13.84 17.64 12.70
N THR A 145 14.15 17.60 11.40
CA THR A 145 14.96 16.55 10.77
C THR A 145 16.25 17.11 10.17
N THR A 146 16.76 18.23 10.70
CA THR A 146 18.06 18.81 10.30
C THR A 146 19.21 18.19 11.07
N ARG A 147 20.39 18.12 10.45
CA ARG A 147 21.61 17.57 11.06
C ARG A 147 21.92 18.15 12.45
N ASP A 148 21.64 19.44 12.66
CA ASP A 148 21.91 20.13 13.93
C ASP A 148 21.00 19.72 15.10
N GLN A 149 19.88 19.04 14.83
CA GLN A 149 18.99 18.51 15.88
C GLN A 149 19.41 17.13 16.36
N TYR A 150 20.27 16.44 15.60
CA TYR A 150 20.73 15.10 15.94
C TYR A 150 22.08 15.17 16.67
N PRO A 151 22.41 14.16 17.51
CA PRO A 151 23.72 14.06 18.12
C PRO A 151 24.83 14.06 17.07
N VAL A 152 25.98 14.69 17.38
CA VAL A 152 27.06 14.98 16.41
C VAL A 152 27.64 13.72 15.74
N ASP A 153 27.60 12.58 16.42
CA ASP A 153 28.10 11.28 15.93
C ASP A 153 26.99 10.32 15.48
N SER A 154 25.77 10.83 15.27
CA SER A 154 24.61 10.02 14.91
C SER A 154 24.38 9.95 13.40
N TYR A 155 24.13 8.73 12.90
CA TYR A 155 23.71 8.47 11.51
C TYR A 155 22.20 8.69 11.26
N LEU A 156 21.48 9.31 12.21
CA LEU A 156 20.02 9.46 12.15
C LEU A 156 19.61 10.35 10.99
N TYR A 157 20.38 11.41 10.74
CA TYR A 157 20.11 12.33 9.65
C TYR A 157 20.15 11.62 8.29
N GLU A 158 21.19 10.84 8.03
CA GLU A 158 21.38 10.11 6.79
C GLU A 158 20.27 9.07 6.59
N ILE A 159 19.94 8.30 7.64
CA ILE A 159 18.85 7.30 7.59
C ILE A 159 17.51 7.99 7.35
N HIS A 160 17.23 9.11 8.03
CA HIS A 160 16.00 9.86 7.85
C HIS A 160 15.85 10.40 6.41
N ILE A 161 16.94 10.85 5.79
CA ILE A 161 16.94 11.22 4.36
C ILE A 161 16.57 10.01 3.50
N PHE A 162 17.16 8.83 3.76
CA PHE A 162 16.80 7.62 3.02
C PHE A 162 15.31 7.28 3.19
N VAL A 163 14.78 7.32 4.42
CA VAL A 163 13.35 7.13 4.69
C VAL A 163 12.50 8.11 3.89
N SER A 164 12.88 9.39 3.88
CA SER A 164 12.16 10.44 3.15
C SER A 164 12.14 10.18 1.65
N VAL A 165 13.30 9.85 1.05
CA VAL A 165 13.43 9.56 -0.38
C VAL A 165 12.63 8.32 -0.77
N PHE A 166 12.75 7.22 -0.02
CA PHE A 166 12.00 5.99 -0.28
C PHE A 166 10.49 6.19 -0.11
N THR A 167 10.07 7.00 0.87
CA THR A 167 8.66 7.38 1.05
C THR A 167 8.15 8.18 -0.15
N MET A 168 8.92 9.12 -0.69
CA MET A 168 8.53 9.87 -1.89
C MET A 168 8.48 9.00 -3.16
N ILE A 169 9.45 8.11 -3.35
CA ILE A 169 9.42 7.13 -4.45
C ILE A 169 8.20 6.23 -4.33
N GLY A 170 7.91 5.75 -3.12
CA GLY A 170 6.71 4.98 -2.82
C GLY A 170 5.43 5.76 -3.14
N PHE A 171 5.39 7.06 -2.86
CA PHE A 171 4.27 7.93 -3.20
C PHE A 171 4.04 8.00 -4.72
N LEU A 172 5.11 8.06 -5.51
CA LEU A 172 5.00 8.05 -6.97
C LEU A 172 4.41 6.73 -7.47
N PHE A 173 4.82 5.59 -6.90
CA PHE A 173 4.25 4.29 -7.27
C PHE A 173 2.78 4.15 -6.92
N ILE A 174 2.34 4.65 -5.75
CA ILE A 174 0.93 4.58 -5.38
C ILE A 174 0.07 5.52 -6.25
N ILE A 175 0.58 6.70 -6.61
CA ILE A 175 -0.08 7.58 -7.58
C ILE A 175 -0.17 6.90 -8.95
N ALA A 176 0.92 6.33 -9.46
CA ALA A 176 0.92 5.65 -10.75
C ALA A 176 -0.10 4.51 -10.78
N THR A 177 -0.18 3.74 -9.68
CA THR A 177 -1.18 2.69 -9.51
C THR A 177 -2.59 3.28 -9.49
N PHE A 178 -2.83 4.33 -8.72
CA PHE A 178 -4.13 4.98 -8.64
C PHE A 178 -4.59 5.53 -10.00
N VAL A 179 -3.71 6.22 -10.73
CA VAL A 179 -4.00 6.77 -12.07
C VAL A 179 -4.30 5.66 -13.06
N GLN A 180 -3.50 4.58 -13.06
CA GLN A 180 -3.72 3.44 -13.96
C GLN A 180 -5.08 2.77 -13.76
N TYR A 181 -5.60 2.76 -12.53
CA TYR A 181 -6.90 2.16 -12.22
C TYR A 181 -8.03 3.18 -12.01
N TYR A 182 -7.78 4.46 -12.27
CA TYR A 182 -8.73 5.53 -11.98
C TYR A 182 -10.06 5.30 -12.69
N GLU A 183 -10.03 5.02 -13.99
CA GLU A 183 -11.25 4.81 -14.77
C GLU A 183 -12.04 3.59 -14.27
N THR A 184 -11.36 2.50 -13.92
CA THR A 184 -11.98 1.29 -13.35
C THR A 184 -12.60 1.54 -11.98
N ILE A 185 -12.01 2.41 -11.17
CA ILE A 185 -12.44 2.72 -9.80
C ILE A 185 -13.66 3.66 -9.78
N PHE A 186 -13.62 4.73 -10.58
CA PHE A 186 -14.61 5.82 -10.52
C PHE A 186 -15.72 5.67 -11.56
N CYS A 187 -15.40 5.25 -12.77
CA CYS A 187 -16.32 5.22 -13.91
C CYS A 187 -16.71 3.79 -14.34
N GLY A 188 -16.01 2.76 -13.84
CA GLY A 188 -16.25 1.36 -14.17
C GLY A 188 -17.19 0.61 -13.23
N ASP A 189 -17.19 -0.72 -13.36
CA ASP A 189 -18.16 -1.65 -12.74
C ASP A 189 -18.15 -1.67 -11.21
N PHE A 190 -17.07 -1.20 -10.57
CA PHE A 190 -16.93 -1.27 -9.12
C PHE A 190 -17.61 -0.11 -8.37
N GLN A 191 -17.92 1.01 -9.05
CA GLN A 191 -18.59 2.21 -8.52
C GLN A 191 -18.24 2.51 -7.05
N LEU A 192 -16.94 2.57 -6.74
CA LEU A 192 -16.48 2.66 -5.34
C LEU A 192 -16.97 3.93 -4.65
N CYS A 193 -17.01 5.05 -5.37
CA CYS A 193 -17.55 6.32 -4.86
C CYS A 193 -19.03 6.22 -4.46
N TYR A 194 -19.88 5.57 -5.27
CA TYR A 194 -21.28 5.39 -4.92
C TYR A 194 -21.43 4.55 -3.64
N ASN A 195 -20.65 3.48 -3.52
CA ASN A 195 -20.66 2.61 -2.35
C ASN A 195 -20.17 3.30 -1.08
N TRP A 196 -19.07 4.07 -1.16
CA TRP A 196 -18.54 4.84 -0.03
C TRP A 196 -19.50 5.95 0.39
N PHE A 197 -20.02 6.71 -0.58
CA PHE A 197 -20.96 7.80 -0.33
C PHE A 197 -22.28 7.27 0.27
N SER A 198 -22.81 6.17 -0.26
CA SER A 198 -24.01 5.50 0.26
C SER A 198 -23.80 4.91 1.66
N CYS A 199 -22.61 4.39 1.96
CA CYS A 199 -22.25 3.93 3.31
C CYS A 199 -22.18 5.11 4.29
N CYS A 200 -21.47 6.20 3.94
CA CYS A 200 -21.39 7.40 4.79
C CYS A 200 -22.77 8.04 5.02
N LEU A 201 -23.64 8.07 4.00
CA LEU A 201 -25.02 8.57 4.12
C LEU A 201 -25.93 7.66 4.96
N ARG A 202 -25.77 6.34 4.88
CA ARG A 202 -26.53 5.40 5.74
C ARG A 202 -26.04 5.39 7.19
N CYS A 203 -24.79 5.78 7.43
CA CYS A 203 -24.24 5.96 8.78
C CYS A 203 -24.62 7.30 9.43
N ILE A 204 -25.26 8.23 8.70
CA ILE A 204 -25.94 9.36 9.34
C ILE A 204 -27.12 8.79 10.11
N PRO A 205 -27.15 8.89 11.45
CA PRO A 205 -28.25 8.33 12.22
C PRO A 205 -29.55 8.98 11.76
N LYS A 206 -30.55 8.17 11.42
CA LYS A 206 -31.89 8.62 10.96
C LYS A 206 -32.51 9.72 11.83
N LYS A 207 -32.09 9.80 13.10
CA LYS A 207 -32.45 10.84 14.07
C LYS A 207 -31.98 12.26 13.66
N ILE A 208 -30.80 12.42 13.06
CA ILE A 208 -30.31 13.73 12.58
C ILE A 208 -31.09 14.16 11.32
N LEU A 209 -31.36 13.21 10.41
CA LEU A 209 -32.15 13.47 9.21
C LEU A 209 -33.60 13.89 9.58
N GLN A 210 -34.23 13.22 10.55
CA GLN A 210 -35.54 13.63 11.09
C GLN A 210 -35.51 15.02 11.73
N LYS A 211 -34.44 15.37 12.45
CA LYS A 211 -34.31 16.69 13.09
C LYS A 211 -34.20 17.82 12.06
N ILE A 212 -33.50 17.58 10.95
CA ILE A 212 -33.41 18.53 9.83
C ILE A 212 -34.76 18.65 9.11
N THR A 213 -35.42 17.54 8.80
CA THR A 213 -36.74 17.56 8.13
C THR A 213 -37.81 18.26 8.97
N ASN A 214 -37.80 18.06 10.30
CA ASN A 214 -38.73 18.75 11.20
C ASN A 214 -38.39 20.24 11.37
N SER A 215 -37.11 20.63 11.31
CA SER A 215 -36.71 22.04 11.34
C SER A 215 -37.10 22.80 10.08
N VAL A 216 -37.15 22.13 8.91
CA VAL A 216 -37.60 22.72 7.65
C VAL A 216 -39.13 22.84 7.61
N ARG A 217 -39.86 21.87 8.18
CA ARG A 217 -41.33 21.86 8.22
C ARG A 217 -41.92 22.79 9.30
N GLY A 218 -41.13 23.21 10.29
CA GLY A 218 -41.57 24.16 11.33
C GLY A 218 -41.50 25.64 10.94
N ASN A 219 -40.98 25.96 9.76
CA ASN A 219 -40.82 27.33 9.23
C ASN A 219 -41.71 27.63 8.00
N THR A 220 -42.66 26.74 7.68
CA THR A 220 -43.75 26.94 6.71
C THR A 220 -45.08 26.92 7.42
#